data_AF-A0A9W9JZ67-F1
#
_entry.id   AF-A0A9W9JZ67-F1
#
_cell.length_a   1.000
_cell.length_b   1.000
_cell.length_c   1.000
_cell.angle_alpha   90.00
_cell.angle_beta   90.00
_cell.angle_gamma   90.00
#
_symmetry.space_group_name_H-M   'P 1'
#
loop_
_entity.id
_entity.type
_entity.pdbx_description
1 polymer ?
#
loop_
_entity_poly.entity_id
_entity_poly.type
_entity_poly.pdbx_seq_one_letter_code
_entity_poly.pdbx_strand_id
1 'polypeptide(L)'
;MTETKLKTAHVNMMADSLIANLPLQGLRVVLRGMLANRPDCTTTFEDQARSYIREVTLPSANSVETSKDAIEYIRNARNHVCCMLGCGLCYEALPVLQSTVEAIGPFVALTEGDTTNETSLSYQVTQLDGVIVQAVTAVQKSLVSSTGSRNLSENETQLLEGLLETLTNCKVASEKQSQLFLLHRGLETVEDFLHPKTFVHSTGIIAPPSTKDLFKISETFSVNGVNLPRIFTGLWQLSSPAWGSAPQSKIMEQFSKYVESGLTAFDMADHYGDAEGRYRSSSAFSKSIFAATKYCVFHPMTVSREAVVANIDERCQRLKSDSIDLLQFHWQHYEDSSYIQALKYIEEDTRVKHLGLCNFDTEHMHRVIESGVKVYTNQVQFSLIDSRPTVRMAELCERHDIKLLTYGTLCGGLVAEKWIGKDAPDLYGETVTPSQRKYLAMINSWGGWGLFQELLKTLHSISQKHGVSLSNVATRWVLDFPYVGAVIVGTRMGISQQCDESLASLGWKLDADDQRQIQEILNRSRSTEMFESLGDCGGEYR
;
A
#
# COMPACT_ATOMS: atom_id res chain seq x y z
N MET A 1 -36.98 6.90 1.02
CA MET A 1 -37.60 8.08 0.38
C MET A 1 -37.97 7.68 -1.03
N THR A 2 -39.22 7.85 -1.42
CA THR A 2 -39.70 7.67 -2.79
C THR A 2 -38.92 8.62 -3.72
N GLU A 3 -38.15 8.05 -4.66
CA GLU A 3 -37.52 8.82 -5.74
C GLU A 3 -38.62 9.53 -6.52
N THR A 4 -38.74 10.84 -6.30
CA THR A 4 -39.57 11.67 -7.15
C THR A 4 -38.80 11.79 -8.46
N LYS A 5 -39.15 10.97 -9.47
CA LYS A 5 -38.65 11.15 -10.84
C LYS A 5 -39.00 12.57 -11.25
N LEU A 6 -38.02 13.47 -11.21
CA LEU A 6 -38.17 14.83 -11.70
C LEU A 6 -38.68 14.74 -13.13
N LYS A 7 -39.83 15.35 -13.42
CA LYS A 7 -40.29 15.52 -14.79
C LYS A 7 -39.23 16.34 -15.50
N THR A 8 -38.44 15.70 -16.36
CA THR A 8 -37.55 16.39 -17.29
C THR A 8 -38.44 17.27 -18.16
N ALA A 9 -38.35 18.59 -17.96
CA ALA A 9 -38.84 19.52 -18.96
C ALA A 9 -38.12 19.17 -20.27
N HIS A 10 -38.86 18.99 -21.37
CA HIS A 10 -38.32 18.71 -22.70
C HIS A 10 -37.59 19.95 -23.23
N VAL A 11 -36.46 20.27 -22.61
CA VAL A 11 -35.47 21.21 -23.10
C VAL A 11 -34.37 20.32 -23.69
N ASN A 12 -34.05 20.48 -24.97
CA ASN A 12 -32.98 19.74 -25.66
C ASN A 12 -31.59 20.18 -25.14
N MET A 13 -31.31 19.90 -23.87
CA MET A 13 -29.96 19.97 -23.32
C MET A 13 -29.42 18.54 -23.29
N MET A 14 -28.54 18.25 -24.24
CA MET A 14 -27.87 16.96 -24.35
C MET A 14 -26.89 16.77 -23.19
N ALA A 15 -26.47 15.53 -22.91
CA ALA A 15 -25.44 15.23 -21.91
C ALA A 15 -24.16 16.07 -22.12
N ASP A 16 -23.88 16.42 -23.38
CA ASP A 16 -22.81 17.34 -23.77
C ASP A 16 -22.88 18.70 -23.05
N SER A 17 -24.07 19.25 -22.84
CA SER A 17 -24.23 20.50 -22.10
C SER A 17 -23.82 20.37 -20.62
N LEU A 18 -23.99 19.19 -20.02
CA LEU A 18 -23.47 18.93 -18.67
C LEU A 18 -21.95 18.85 -18.70
N ILE A 19 -21.38 18.13 -19.68
CA ILE A 19 -19.92 17.98 -19.82
C ILE A 19 -19.25 19.34 -20.02
N ALA A 20 -19.82 20.19 -20.88
CA ALA A 20 -19.27 21.49 -21.23
C ALA A 20 -19.34 22.53 -20.10
N ASN A 21 -20.32 22.43 -19.19
CA ASN A 21 -20.57 23.46 -18.17
C ASN A 21 -20.26 23.01 -16.75
N LEU A 22 -20.10 21.71 -16.48
CA LEU A 22 -19.65 21.25 -15.17
C LEU A 22 -18.20 21.69 -14.95
N PRO A 23 -17.86 22.24 -13.76
CA PRO A 23 -16.47 22.51 -13.42
C PRO A 23 -15.68 21.18 -13.42
N LEU A 24 -14.36 21.25 -13.69
CA LEU A 24 -13.50 20.06 -13.72
C LEU A 24 -13.64 19.17 -12.48
N GLN A 25 -13.78 19.79 -11.31
CA GLN A 25 -14.03 19.09 -10.06
C GLN A 25 -15.37 18.33 -10.07
N GLY A 26 -16.44 18.98 -10.56
CA GLY A 26 -17.76 18.37 -10.73
C GLY A 26 -17.73 17.20 -11.70
N LEU A 27 -16.99 17.30 -12.80
CA LEU A 27 -16.79 16.18 -13.74
C LEU A 27 -16.10 14.99 -13.08
N ARG A 28 -15.03 15.23 -12.31
CA ARG A 28 -14.34 14.16 -11.56
C ARG A 28 -15.27 13.49 -10.55
N VAL A 29 -16.09 14.28 -9.86
CA VAL A 29 -17.07 13.75 -8.90
C VAL A 29 -18.09 12.85 -9.60
N VAL A 30 -18.70 13.35 -10.68
CA VAL A 30 -19.70 12.60 -11.46
C VAL A 30 -19.11 11.32 -12.03
N LEU A 31 -17.91 11.39 -12.63
CA LEU A 31 -17.25 10.22 -13.21
C LEU A 31 -16.94 9.16 -12.15
N ARG A 32 -16.43 9.55 -10.98
CA ARG A 32 -16.21 8.61 -9.86
C ARG A 32 -17.52 7.97 -9.39
N GLY A 33 -18.58 8.77 -9.28
CA GLY A 33 -19.91 8.28 -8.95
C GLY A 33 -20.45 7.29 -9.99
N MET A 34 -20.23 7.57 -11.29
CA MET A 34 -20.62 6.65 -12.36
C MET A 34 -19.87 5.32 -12.25
N LEU A 35 -18.54 5.35 -12.14
CA LEU A 35 -17.72 4.12 -12.04
C LEU A 35 -18.05 3.30 -10.79
N ALA A 36 -18.33 3.96 -9.66
CA ALA A 36 -18.71 3.28 -8.42
C ALA A 36 -20.07 2.58 -8.51
N ASN A 37 -21.05 3.18 -9.20
CA ASN A 37 -22.40 2.61 -9.34
C ASN A 37 -22.57 1.71 -10.57
N ARG A 38 -21.68 1.82 -11.55
CA ARG A 38 -21.68 1.06 -12.81
C ARG A 38 -20.28 0.55 -13.14
N PRO A 39 -19.78 -0.46 -12.41
CA PRO A 39 -18.45 -1.02 -12.65
C PRO A 39 -18.27 -1.57 -14.06
N ASP A 40 -19.36 -1.97 -14.73
CA ASP A 40 -19.39 -2.42 -16.13
C ASP A 40 -18.92 -1.36 -17.13
N CYS A 41 -18.94 -0.08 -16.76
CA CYS A 41 -18.44 1.03 -17.59
C CYS A 41 -16.92 1.27 -17.44
N THR A 42 -16.25 0.62 -16.49
CA THR A 42 -14.83 0.87 -16.18
C THR A 42 -13.94 0.59 -17.39
N THR A 43 -14.11 -0.55 -18.05
CA THR A 43 -13.34 -0.91 -19.24
C THR A 43 -13.52 0.11 -20.37
N THR A 44 -14.76 0.56 -20.60
CA THR A 44 -15.02 1.60 -21.63
C THR A 44 -14.34 2.91 -21.28
N PHE A 45 -14.36 3.33 -20.01
CA PHE A 45 -13.63 4.51 -19.55
C PHE A 45 -12.12 4.38 -19.79
N GLU A 46 -11.54 3.25 -19.41
CA GLU A 46 -10.10 2.97 -19.62
C GLU A 46 -9.74 2.98 -21.11
N ASP A 47 -10.57 2.40 -21.98
CA ASP A 47 -10.34 2.39 -23.43
C ASP A 47 -10.38 3.81 -24.03
N GLN A 48 -11.35 4.64 -23.64
CA GLN A 48 -11.43 6.03 -24.08
C GLN A 48 -10.27 6.87 -23.53
N ALA A 49 -9.90 6.67 -22.26
CA ALA A 49 -8.74 7.31 -21.67
C ALA A 49 -7.46 6.91 -22.40
N ARG A 50 -7.27 5.63 -22.73
CA ARG A 50 -6.13 5.12 -23.49
C ARG A 50 -6.05 5.78 -24.88
N SER A 51 -7.18 5.93 -25.57
CA SER A 51 -7.23 6.61 -26.88
C SER A 51 -6.80 8.07 -26.75
N TYR A 52 -7.38 8.79 -25.78
CA TYR A 52 -7.05 10.20 -25.54
C TYR A 52 -5.57 10.40 -25.19
N ILE A 53 -5.03 9.59 -24.27
CA ILE A 53 -3.64 9.70 -23.81
C ILE A 53 -2.65 9.53 -24.96
N ARG A 54 -2.93 8.64 -25.92
CA ARG A 54 -2.07 8.41 -27.09
C ARG A 54 -2.04 9.60 -28.07
N GLU A 55 -3.05 10.46 -28.05
CA GLU A 55 -3.10 11.66 -28.88
C GLU A 55 -2.46 12.89 -28.20
N VAL A 56 -2.39 12.88 -26.86
CA VAL A 56 -1.81 13.98 -26.09
C VAL A 56 -0.28 13.95 -26.18
N THR A 57 0.30 15.02 -26.72
CA THR A 57 1.76 15.22 -26.75
C THR A 57 2.17 16.15 -25.61
N LEU A 58 3.14 15.74 -24.79
CA LEU A 58 3.74 16.61 -23.78
C LEU A 58 4.57 17.73 -24.45
N PRO A 59 4.77 18.88 -23.77
CA PRO A 59 5.69 19.91 -24.25
C PRO A 59 7.08 19.32 -24.56
N SER A 60 7.81 19.94 -25.50
CA SER A 60 9.17 19.51 -25.82
C SER A 60 10.10 19.70 -24.63
N ALA A 61 11.02 18.77 -24.39
CA ALA A 61 12.08 18.91 -23.39
C ALA A 61 12.88 20.22 -23.55
N ASN A 62 13.03 20.71 -24.78
CA ASN A 62 13.71 21.97 -25.10
C ASN A 62 12.98 23.21 -24.57
N SER A 63 11.73 23.09 -24.09
CA SER A 63 10.98 24.19 -23.47
C SER A 63 11.36 24.46 -22.02
N VAL A 64 12.20 23.60 -21.41
CA VAL A 64 12.60 23.73 -20.01
C VAL A 64 13.86 24.60 -19.89
N GLU A 65 13.67 25.91 -19.72
CA GLU A 65 14.77 26.88 -19.60
C GLU A 65 15.05 27.31 -18.15
N THR A 66 14.04 27.24 -17.29
CA THR A 66 14.13 27.66 -15.89
C THR A 66 13.68 26.56 -14.92
N SER A 67 14.03 26.69 -13.65
CA SER A 67 13.53 25.78 -12.59
C SER A 67 12.01 25.79 -12.47
N LYS A 68 11.35 26.90 -12.83
CA LYS A 68 9.88 27.00 -12.83
C LYS A 68 9.29 26.18 -13.98
N ASP A 69 9.91 26.23 -15.15
CA ASP A 69 9.52 25.40 -16.29
C ASP A 69 9.72 23.92 -15.96
N ALA A 70 10.83 23.58 -15.28
CA ALA A 70 11.10 22.21 -14.84
C ALA A 70 10.04 21.69 -13.85
N ILE A 71 9.61 22.51 -12.89
CA ILE A 71 8.53 22.16 -11.94
C ILE A 71 7.24 21.81 -12.70
N GLU A 72 6.84 22.66 -13.65
CA GLU A 72 5.61 22.45 -14.41
C GLU A 72 5.72 21.26 -15.36
N TYR A 73 6.87 21.10 -16.00
CA TYR A 73 7.17 19.98 -16.89
C TYR A 73 7.07 18.64 -16.14
N ILE A 74 7.72 18.53 -14.96
CA ILE A 74 7.65 17.34 -14.12
C ILE A 74 6.21 17.05 -13.71
N ARG A 75 5.44 18.06 -13.30
CA ARG A 75 4.05 17.89 -12.90
C ARG A 75 3.19 17.32 -14.03
N ASN A 76 3.33 17.87 -15.23
CA ASN A 76 2.59 17.43 -16.42
C ASN A 76 3.00 16.02 -16.85
N ALA A 77 4.30 15.74 -16.90
CA ALA A 77 4.82 14.41 -17.21
C ALA A 77 4.36 13.35 -16.19
N ARG A 78 4.43 13.65 -14.89
CA ARG A 78 3.95 12.75 -13.83
C ARG A 78 2.47 12.43 -13.98
N ASN A 79 1.62 13.45 -14.17
CA ASN A 79 0.18 13.24 -14.36
C ASN A 79 -0.10 12.38 -15.59
N HIS A 80 0.58 12.67 -16.70
CA HIS A 80 0.45 11.91 -17.94
C HIS A 80 0.88 10.45 -17.77
N VAL A 81 2.06 10.21 -17.17
CA VAL A 81 2.55 8.86 -16.88
C VAL A 81 1.61 8.11 -15.93
N CYS A 82 1.11 8.74 -14.86
CA CYS A 82 0.14 8.09 -13.97
C CYS A 82 -1.13 7.65 -14.73
N CYS A 83 -1.62 8.45 -15.67
CA CYS A 83 -2.72 8.06 -16.55
C CYS A 83 -2.34 6.90 -17.47
N MET A 84 -1.14 6.91 -18.06
CA MET A 84 -0.62 5.82 -18.89
C MET A 84 -0.56 4.51 -18.11
N LEU A 85 0.03 4.52 -16.91
CA LEU A 85 0.12 3.35 -16.04
C LEU A 85 -1.27 2.82 -15.67
N GLY A 86 -2.21 3.71 -15.34
CA GLY A 86 -3.60 3.35 -15.06
C GLY A 86 -4.35 2.74 -16.25
N CYS A 87 -3.89 2.98 -17.48
CA CYS A 87 -4.47 2.42 -18.71
C CYS A 87 -3.71 1.20 -19.27
N GLY A 88 -2.71 0.69 -18.53
CA GLY A 88 -1.87 -0.44 -18.96
C GLY A 88 -0.77 -0.09 -19.96
N LEU A 89 -0.49 1.20 -20.19
CA LEU A 89 0.51 1.71 -21.14
C LEU A 89 1.91 1.84 -20.50
N CYS A 90 2.36 0.80 -19.79
CA CYS A 90 3.58 0.87 -18.99
C CYS A 90 4.86 1.03 -19.82
N TYR A 91 4.94 0.43 -21.01
CA TYR A 91 6.10 0.56 -21.89
C TYR A 91 6.11 1.92 -22.61
N GLU A 92 4.96 2.44 -23.04
CA GLU A 92 4.87 3.78 -23.62
C GLU A 92 5.21 4.88 -22.61
N ALA A 93 5.06 4.62 -21.31
CA ALA A 93 5.45 5.55 -20.26
C ALA A 93 6.97 5.68 -20.09
N LEU A 94 7.77 4.67 -20.45
CA LEU A 94 9.22 4.68 -20.23
C LEU A 94 9.94 5.78 -21.03
N PRO A 95 9.68 6.00 -22.34
CA PRO A 95 10.24 7.13 -23.07
C PRO A 95 9.87 8.49 -22.48
N VAL A 96 8.64 8.65 -21.99
CA VAL A 96 8.19 9.90 -21.36
C VAL A 96 9.00 10.17 -20.09
N LEU A 97 9.23 9.15 -19.27
CA LEU A 97 10.08 9.25 -18.09
C LEU A 97 11.53 9.57 -18.46
N GLN A 98 12.08 8.89 -19.47
CA GLN A 98 13.44 9.15 -19.96
C GLN A 98 13.60 10.61 -20.39
N SER A 99 12.76 11.10 -21.32
CA SER A 99 12.81 12.48 -21.78
C SER A 99 12.59 13.48 -20.64
N THR A 100 11.78 13.12 -19.64
CA THR A 100 11.60 13.96 -18.45
C THR A 100 12.87 14.07 -17.63
N VAL A 101 13.56 12.95 -17.37
CA VAL A 101 14.82 12.95 -16.61
C VAL A 101 15.92 13.71 -17.38
N GLU A 102 15.98 13.56 -18.71
CA GLU A 102 16.90 14.32 -19.57
C GLU A 102 16.64 15.83 -19.49
N ALA A 103 15.38 16.26 -19.62
CA ALA A 103 14.98 17.67 -19.61
C ALA A 103 15.34 18.37 -18.29
N ILE A 104 15.22 17.65 -17.16
CA ILE A 104 15.46 18.23 -15.84
C ILE A 104 16.90 18.07 -15.37
N GLY A 105 17.72 17.25 -16.03
CA GLY A 105 19.10 16.97 -15.67
C GLY A 105 19.93 18.22 -15.31
N PRO A 106 19.88 19.31 -16.09
CA PRO A 106 20.57 20.56 -15.77
C PRO A 106 20.14 21.23 -14.45
N PHE A 107 18.92 20.96 -13.97
CA PHE A 107 18.33 21.56 -12.78
C PHE A 107 18.33 20.64 -11.56
N VAL A 108 18.40 19.32 -11.76
CA VAL A 108 18.51 18.34 -10.66
C VAL A 108 19.80 18.60 -9.87
N ALA A 109 20.87 18.97 -10.58
CA ALA A 109 22.11 19.46 -10.00
C ALA A 109 22.05 20.94 -9.56
N LEU A 110 20.90 21.45 -9.10
CA LEU A 110 20.80 22.71 -8.33
C LEU A 110 20.02 22.57 -7.01
N THR A 111 19.73 21.34 -6.56
CA THR A 111 18.70 21.11 -5.54
C THR A 111 19.24 20.89 -4.13
N GLU A 112 19.61 21.96 -3.43
CA GLU A 112 19.36 22.05 -1.98
C GLU A 112 17.95 22.59 -1.79
N GLY A 113 17.03 21.79 -1.26
CA GLY A 113 15.65 22.23 -1.18
C GLY A 113 14.75 21.34 -0.35
N ASP A 114 13.81 22.00 0.31
CA ASP A 114 12.76 21.37 1.11
C ASP A 114 11.94 20.38 0.26
N THR A 115 12.12 19.09 0.52
CA THR A 115 11.38 18.00 -0.11
C THR A 115 9.96 17.81 0.43
N THR A 116 9.49 18.73 1.29
CA THR A 116 8.12 18.74 1.83
C THR A 116 7.26 19.84 1.22
N ASN A 117 7.87 20.89 0.65
CA ASN A 117 7.15 21.96 -0.03
C ASN A 117 6.75 21.56 -1.45
N GLU A 118 5.44 21.43 -1.70
CA GLU A 118 4.90 21.00 -3.00
C GLU A 118 5.29 21.91 -4.18
N THR A 119 5.65 23.16 -3.91
CA THR A 119 6.09 24.11 -4.94
C THR A 119 7.58 24.04 -5.24
N SER A 120 8.35 23.23 -4.52
CA SER A 120 9.80 23.11 -4.72
C SER A 120 10.13 22.13 -5.84
N LEU A 121 11.24 22.39 -6.55
CA LEU A 121 11.76 21.46 -7.55
C LEU A 121 12.14 20.12 -6.89
N SER A 122 12.80 20.15 -5.73
CA SER A 122 13.19 18.94 -4.99
C SER A 122 12.01 18.04 -4.65
N TYR A 123 10.86 18.61 -4.28
CA TYR A 123 9.62 17.85 -4.08
C TYR A 123 9.17 17.21 -5.39
N GLN A 124 9.10 17.96 -6.49
CA GLN A 124 8.65 17.41 -7.77
C GLN A 124 9.56 16.29 -8.28
N VAL A 125 10.88 16.44 -8.16
CA VAL A 125 11.86 15.39 -8.51
C VAL A 125 11.70 14.15 -7.63
N THR A 126 11.52 14.33 -6.32
CA THR A 126 11.27 13.21 -5.37
C THR A 126 10.00 12.43 -5.73
N GLN A 127 8.99 13.13 -6.21
CA GLN A 127 7.75 12.48 -6.64
C GLN A 127 7.90 11.78 -7.99
N LEU A 128 8.68 12.35 -8.92
CA LEU A 128 9.06 11.69 -10.17
C LEU A 128 9.82 10.39 -9.90
N ASP A 129 10.74 10.38 -8.92
CA ASP A 129 11.44 9.18 -8.46
C ASP A 129 10.47 8.03 -8.12
N GLY A 130 9.43 8.35 -7.36
CA GLY A 130 8.38 7.38 -7.02
C GLY A 130 7.54 6.94 -8.23
N VAL A 131 7.33 7.80 -9.24
CA VAL A 131 6.63 7.42 -10.48
C VAL A 131 7.48 6.44 -11.30
N ILE A 132 8.80 6.63 -11.34
CA ILE A 132 9.73 5.69 -12.01
C ILE A 132 9.65 4.31 -11.34
N VAL A 133 9.70 4.26 -10.00
CA VAL A 133 9.51 3.00 -9.24
C VAL A 133 8.19 2.33 -9.60
N GLN A 134 7.09 3.09 -9.67
CA GLN A 134 5.77 2.57 -10.01
C GLN A 134 5.71 2.06 -11.46
N ALA A 135 6.36 2.74 -12.41
CA ALA A 135 6.41 2.34 -13.80
C ALA A 135 7.15 1.01 -14.00
N VAL A 136 8.31 0.83 -13.36
CA VAL A 136 9.04 -0.45 -13.40
C VAL A 136 8.23 -1.57 -12.75
N THR A 137 7.55 -1.27 -11.64
CA THR A 137 6.63 -2.23 -11.00
C THR A 137 5.50 -2.64 -11.95
N ALA A 138 4.94 -1.70 -12.72
CA ALA A 138 3.91 -1.99 -13.71
C ALA A 138 4.45 -2.87 -14.85
N VAL A 139 5.66 -2.59 -15.34
CA VAL A 139 6.35 -3.43 -16.35
C VAL A 139 6.55 -4.85 -15.83
N GLN A 140 7.04 -5.00 -14.60
CA GLN A 140 7.20 -6.31 -13.97
C GLN A 140 5.88 -7.07 -13.89
N LYS A 141 4.78 -6.39 -13.53
CA LYS A 141 3.45 -7.01 -13.48
C LYS A 141 2.88 -7.33 -14.86
N SER A 142 3.22 -6.59 -15.92
CA SER A 142 2.80 -6.92 -17.28
C SER A 142 3.52 -8.12 -17.89
N LEU A 143 4.61 -8.60 -17.27
CA LEU A 143 5.30 -9.83 -17.69
C LEU A 143 4.61 -11.09 -17.16
N VAL A 144 3.73 -10.97 -16.17
CA VAL A 144 3.00 -12.10 -15.60
C VAL A 144 1.94 -12.60 -16.58
N SER A 145 1.92 -13.90 -16.83
CA SER A 145 0.93 -14.59 -17.65
C SER A 145 0.27 -15.72 -16.85
N SER A 146 -0.73 -16.38 -17.45
CA SER A 146 -1.40 -17.51 -16.82
C SER A 146 -0.46 -18.70 -16.56
N THR A 147 0.69 -18.78 -17.22
CA THR A 147 1.65 -19.90 -17.09
C THR A 147 2.93 -19.54 -16.36
N GLY A 148 3.05 -18.32 -15.80
CA GLY A 148 4.26 -17.86 -15.12
C GLY A 148 4.61 -16.42 -15.49
N SER A 149 5.88 -16.14 -15.75
CA SER A 149 6.32 -14.82 -16.24
C SER A 149 7.16 -14.99 -17.51
N ARG A 150 7.00 -14.08 -18.47
CA ARG A 150 7.85 -14.02 -19.67
C ARG A 150 9.06 -13.12 -19.44
N ASN A 151 10.09 -13.30 -20.26
CA ASN A 151 11.20 -12.36 -20.34
C ASN A 151 10.80 -11.10 -21.12
N LEU A 152 11.58 -10.03 -20.91
CA LEU A 152 11.54 -8.84 -21.77
C LEU A 152 11.97 -9.21 -23.19
N SER A 153 11.32 -8.60 -24.18
CA SER A 153 11.81 -8.56 -25.57
C SER A 153 12.97 -7.57 -25.70
N GLU A 154 13.75 -7.68 -26.78
CA GLU A 154 14.87 -6.77 -27.04
C GLU A 154 14.45 -5.28 -27.02
N ASN A 155 13.30 -4.96 -27.63
CA ASN A 155 12.78 -3.58 -27.63
C ASN A 155 12.40 -3.11 -26.22
N GLU A 156 11.76 -3.97 -25.42
CA GLU A 156 11.38 -3.63 -24.04
C GLU A 156 12.61 -3.45 -23.15
N THR A 157 13.64 -4.28 -23.35
CA THR A 157 14.94 -4.13 -22.68
C THR A 157 15.60 -2.80 -23.04
N GLN A 158 15.64 -2.43 -24.32
CA GLN A 158 16.21 -1.17 -24.78
C GLN A 158 15.54 0.07 -24.15
N LEU A 159 14.20 0.04 -23.97
CA LEU A 159 13.49 1.13 -23.30
C LEU A 159 13.94 1.34 -21.85
N LEU A 160 14.17 0.24 -21.13
CA LEU A 160 14.65 0.28 -19.75
C LEU A 160 16.13 0.65 -19.67
N GLU A 161 16.95 0.15 -20.60
CA GLU A 161 18.38 0.49 -20.69
C GLU A 161 18.59 1.98 -20.98
N GLY A 162 17.79 2.58 -21.88
CA GLY A 162 17.82 4.02 -22.15
C GLY A 162 17.45 4.86 -20.92
N LEU A 163 16.44 4.42 -20.16
CA LEU A 163 16.09 5.06 -18.89
C LEU A 163 17.20 4.90 -17.84
N LEU A 164 17.82 3.71 -17.74
CA LEU A 164 18.94 3.44 -16.83
C LEU A 164 20.16 4.32 -17.14
N GLU A 165 20.53 4.43 -18.42
CA GLU A 165 21.62 5.28 -18.89
C GLU A 165 21.37 6.74 -18.52
N THR A 166 20.15 7.24 -18.78
CA THR A 166 19.74 8.60 -18.47
C THR A 166 19.82 8.90 -16.97
N LEU A 167 19.30 8.00 -16.13
CA LEU A 167 19.38 8.13 -14.67
C LEU A 167 20.83 8.10 -14.18
N THR A 168 21.66 7.25 -14.76
CA THR A 168 23.09 7.14 -14.44
C THR A 168 23.84 8.42 -14.80
N ASN A 169 23.59 8.98 -15.99
CA ASN A 169 24.17 10.25 -16.43
C ASN A 169 23.76 11.40 -15.50
N CYS A 170 22.49 11.45 -15.08
CA CYS A 170 21.98 12.43 -14.13
C CYS A 170 22.64 12.30 -12.75
N LYS A 171 22.86 11.07 -12.27
CA LYS A 171 23.61 10.79 -11.03
C LYS A 171 25.05 11.30 -11.12
N VAL A 172 25.78 10.94 -12.17
CA VAL A 172 27.17 11.37 -12.38
C VAL A 172 27.28 12.89 -12.46
N ALA A 173 26.32 13.57 -13.12
CA ALA A 173 26.27 15.02 -13.17
C ALA A 173 26.04 15.64 -11.78
N SER A 174 25.14 15.07 -10.99
CA SER A 174 24.86 15.52 -9.61
C SER A 174 26.09 15.35 -8.71
N GLU A 175 26.75 14.20 -8.77
CA GLU A 175 27.96 13.88 -7.99
C GLU A 175 29.13 14.81 -8.35
N LYS A 176 29.35 15.11 -9.63
CA LYS A 176 30.38 16.06 -10.08
C LYS A 176 30.17 17.47 -9.52
N GLN A 177 28.93 17.84 -9.22
CA GLN A 177 28.57 19.12 -8.64
C GLN A 177 28.45 19.07 -7.10
N SER A 178 28.81 17.94 -6.47
CA SER A 178 28.66 17.70 -5.03
C SER A 178 27.23 17.87 -4.52
N GLN A 179 26.25 17.43 -5.32
CA GLN A 179 24.84 17.55 -5.01
C GLN A 179 24.16 16.22 -4.77
N LEU A 180 23.03 16.28 -4.06
CA LEU A 180 22.21 15.11 -3.76
C LEU A 180 21.49 14.64 -5.03
N PHE A 181 21.65 13.37 -5.35
CA PHE A 181 20.88 12.73 -6.41
C PHE A 181 19.52 12.27 -5.87
N LEU A 182 18.43 12.93 -6.26
CA LEU A 182 17.08 12.64 -5.71
C LEU A 182 16.34 11.49 -6.41
N LEU A 183 16.88 10.96 -7.51
CA LEU A 183 16.27 9.86 -8.30
C LEU A 183 16.88 8.49 -7.95
N HIS A 184 17.39 8.33 -6.72
CA HIS A 184 18.07 7.11 -6.27
C HIS A 184 17.15 5.88 -6.33
N ARG A 185 15.88 6.03 -5.96
CA ARG A 185 14.99 4.87 -5.85
C ARG A 185 14.69 4.30 -7.23
N GLY A 186 14.34 5.16 -8.17
CA GLY A 186 14.09 4.83 -9.56
C GLY A 186 15.31 4.20 -10.22
N LEU A 187 16.50 4.80 -10.02
CA LEU A 187 17.76 4.23 -10.54
C LEU A 187 18.00 2.81 -10.03
N GLU A 188 17.95 2.58 -8.72
CA GLU A 188 18.17 1.25 -8.14
C GLU A 188 17.08 0.26 -8.58
N THR A 189 15.82 0.70 -8.71
CA THR A 189 14.72 -0.18 -9.17
C THR A 189 14.90 -0.60 -10.62
N VAL A 190 15.31 0.31 -11.52
CA VAL A 190 15.60 -0.05 -12.92
C VAL A 190 16.83 -0.95 -13.01
N GLU A 191 17.90 -0.62 -12.26
CA GLU A 191 19.14 -1.43 -12.24
C GLU A 191 18.87 -2.84 -11.71
N ASP A 192 18.23 -2.99 -10.55
CA ASP A 192 17.96 -4.30 -9.94
C ASP A 192 16.98 -5.14 -10.80
N PHE A 193 16.12 -4.50 -11.61
CA PHE A 193 15.22 -5.17 -12.55
C PHE A 193 15.93 -5.69 -13.82
N LEU A 194 16.77 -4.86 -14.45
CA LEU A 194 17.53 -5.24 -15.65
C LEU A 194 18.70 -6.17 -15.35
N HIS A 195 19.37 -5.92 -14.22
CA HIS A 195 20.56 -6.63 -13.79
C HIS A 195 20.35 -7.15 -12.37
N PRO A 196 19.52 -8.20 -12.20
CA PRO A 196 19.43 -8.96 -10.97
C PRO A 196 20.82 -9.22 -10.41
N LYS A 197 21.18 -8.51 -9.34
CA LYS A 197 22.42 -8.82 -8.64
C LYS A 197 22.26 -10.25 -8.14
N THR A 198 23.10 -11.15 -8.64
CA THR A 198 23.24 -12.46 -8.02
C THR A 198 23.66 -12.18 -6.59
N PHE A 199 22.80 -12.54 -5.64
CA PHE A 199 23.15 -12.43 -4.24
C PHE A 199 24.25 -13.46 -3.98
N VAL A 200 25.50 -13.02 -4.10
CA VAL A 200 26.65 -13.84 -3.76
C VAL A 200 26.62 -13.97 -2.25
N HIS A 201 26.54 -15.22 -1.76
CA HIS A 201 26.66 -15.56 -0.35
C HIS A 201 27.83 -14.80 0.28
N SER A 202 27.54 -13.70 0.96
CA SER A 202 28.53 -13.09 1.85
C SER A 202 28.56 -13.97 3.10
N THR A 203 29.45 -14.97 3.08
CA THR A 203 29.96 -15.62 4.30
C THR A 203 30.79 -14.64 5.14
N GLY A 204 31.01 -13.43 4.64
CA GLY A 204 31.55 -12.29 5.38
C GLY A 204 30.64 -11.92 6.53
N ILE A 205 31.01 -12.38 7.72
CA ILE A 205 30.51 -11.88 8.99
C ILE A 205 30.89 -10.40 9.07
N ILE A 206 30.09 -9.51 8.49
CA ILE A 206 29.97 -8.17 9.03
C ILE A 206 29.35 -8.41 10.40
N ALA A 207 30.15 -8.24 11.45
CA ALA A 207 29.65 -8.34 12.81
C ALA A 207 28.44 -7.41 12.89
N PRO A 208 27.24 -7.93 13.19
CA PRO A 208 26.10 -7.05 13.37
C PRO A 208 26.48 -6.03 14.45
N PRO A 209 26.04 -4.77 14.35
CA PRO A 209 25.98 -3.94 15.55
C PRO A 209 25.28 -4.76 16.63
N SER A 210 25.85 -4.68 17.84
CA SER A 210 25.34 -5.34 19.02
C SER A 210 23.80 -5.35 19.05
N THR A 211 23.19 -6.53 18.89
CA THR A 211 21.76 -6.72 19.13
C THR A 211 21.40 -6.56 20.61
N LYS A 212 22.39 -6.34 21.49
CA LYS A 212 22.16 -6.12 22.93
C LYS A 212 21.56 -4.75 23.23
N ASP A 213 21.50 -3.84 22.26
CA ASP A 213 21.08 -2.44 22.48
C ASP A 213 19.75 -2.06 21.80
N LEU A 214 19.07 -3.00 21.13
CA LEU A 214 17.73 -2.72 20.59
C LEU A 214 16.69 -2.62 21.70
N PHE A 215 15.82 -1.61 21.61
CA PHE A 215 14.70 -1.46 22.53
C PHE A 215 13.80 -2.70 22.48
N LYS A 216 13.56 -3.32 23.64
CA LYS A 216 12.64 -4.45 23.74
C LYS A 216 11.22 -3.92 23.90
N ILE A 217 10.39 -4.21 22.90
CA ILE A 217 8.97 -3.86 22.94
C ILE A 217 8.26 -4.63 24.07
N SER A 218 7.34 -3.99 24.77
CA SER A 218 6.68 -4.52 25.97
C SER A 218 5.64 -5.60 25.66
N GLU A 219 4.99 -5.51 24.49
CA GLU A 219 3.94 -6.41 24.07
C GLU A 219 4.31 -7.11 22.76
N THR A 220 4.37 -8.44 22.83
CA THR A 220 4.68 -9.32 21.70
C THR A 220 3.65 -10.45 21.58
N PHE A 221 3.58 -11.06 20.40
CA PHE A 221 2.92 -12.34 20.19
C PHE A 221 3.89 -13.32 19.54
N SER A 222 3.64 -14.63 19.67
CA SER A 222 4.51 -15.66 19.10
C SER A 222 3.90 -16.24 17.84
N VAL A 223 4.72 -16.36 16.78
CA VAL A 223 4.43 -17.15 15.58
C VAL A 223 5.49 -18.23 15.49
N ASN A 224 5.12 -19.49 15.67
CA ASN A 224 6.03 -20.64 15.58
C ASN A 224 7.35 -20.48 16.37
N GLY A 225 7.28 -19.93 17.58
CA GLY A 225 8.45 -19.69 18.44
C GLY A 225 9.21 -18.39 18.17
N VAL A 226 8.80 -17.60 17.16
CA VAL A 226 9.32 -16.25 16.91
C VAL A 226 8.44 -15.23 17.62
N ASN A 227 9.00 -14.47 18.56
CA ASN A 227 8.31 -13.36 19.22
C ASN A 227 8.36 -12.11 18.33
N LEU A 228 7.18 -11.57 18.02
CA LEU A 228 6.99 -10.44 17.12
C LEU A 228 6.27 -9.29 17.85
N PRO A 229 6.59 -8.02 17.53
CA PRO A 229 5.86 -6.88 18.07
C PRO A 229 4.39 -6.96 17.68
N ARG A 230 3.49 -6.54 18.58
CA ARG A 230 2.05 -6.47 18.27
C ARG A 230 1.67 -5.30 17.35
N ILE A 231 2.64 -4.48 16.95
CA ILE A 231 2.49 -3.47 15.90
C ILE A 231 3.39 -3.82 14.73
N PHE A 232 2.81 -3.96 13.55
CA PHE A 232 3.54 -4.11 12.29
C PHE A 232 3.53 -2.79 11.54
N THR A 233 4.67 -2.43 10.94
CA THR A 233 4.77 -1.24 10.10
C THR A 233 4.36 -1.57 8.68
N GLY A 234 3.20 -1.08 8.25
CA GLY A 234 2.71 -1.29 6.88
C GLY A 234 3.37 -0.34 5.89
N LEU A 235 3.89 -0.88 4.79
CA LEU A 235 4.63 -0.13 3.76
C LEU A 235 3.83 0.13 2.47
N TRP A 236 2.51 -0.10 2.49
CA TRP A 236 1.64 0.05 1.31
C TRP A 236 1.65 1.45 0.69
N GLN A 237 1.98 2.50 1.44
CA GLN A 237 2.11 3.85 0.89
C GLN A 237 3.32 4.03 -0.04
N LEU A 238 4.28 3.08 -0.08
CA LEU A 238 5.34 3.05 -1.08
C LEU A 238 4.86 2.58 -2.46
N SER A 239 3.63 2.07 -2.58
CA SER A 239 3.04 1.56 -3.84
C SER A 239 2.83 2.63 -4.91
N SER A 240 2.65 3.90 -4.52
CA SER A 240 2.37 4.97 -5.47
C SER A 240 2.68 6.36 -4.89
N PRO A 241 3.19 7.30 -5.71
CA PRO A 241 3.31 8.72 -5.36
C PRO A 241 1.99 9.40 -5.00
N ALA A 242 0.83 8.78 -5.27
CA ALA A 242 -0.46 9.25 -4.78
C ALA A 242 -0.51 9.39 -3.25
N TRP A 243 0.39 8.69 -2.53
CA TRP A 243 0.55 8.76 -1.07
C TRP A 243 1.67 9.70 -0.62
N GLY A 244 2.33 10.35 -1.59
CA GLY A 244 3.58 11.07 -1.45
C GLY A 244 4.80 10.16 -1.65
N SER A 245 5.95 10.78 -1.94
CA SER A 245 7.25 10.13 -2.06
C SER A 245 8.28 10.88 -1.21
N ALA A 246 9.30 10.17 -0.74
CA ALA A 246 10.43 10.74 -0.02
C ALA A 246 11.75 10.27 -0.63
N PRO A 247 12.85 11.05 -0.45
CA PRO A 247 14.18 10.61 -0.86
C PRO A 247 14.59 9.35 -0.09
N GLN A 248 15.40 8.50 -0.73
CA GLN A 248 15.90 7.25 -0.14
C GLN A 248 16.55 7.46 1.24
N SER A 249 17.33 8.52 1.42
CA SER A 249 17.98 8.82 2.70
C SER A 249 16.98 9.02 3.86
N LYS A 250 15.91 9.80 3.64
CA LYS A 250 14.86 10.02 4.64
C LYS A 250 14.08 8.74 4.96
N ILE A 251 13.82 7.91 3.94
CA ILE A 251 13.18 6.60 4.13
C ILE A 251 14.06 5.72 5.03
N MET A 252 15.37 5.65 4.75
CA MET A 252 16.32 4.83 5.51
C MET A 252 16.55 5.33 6.93
N GLU A 253 16.61 6.64 7.13
CA GLU A 253 16.71 7.27 8.46
C GLU A 253 15.49 6.90 9.32
N GLN A 254 14.28 7.08 8.78
CA GLN A 254 13.06 6.72 9.50
C GLN A 254 12.97 5.22 9.76
N PHE A 255 13.34 4.39 8.79
CA PHE A 255 13.39 2.95 8.96
C PHE A 255 14.32 2.54 10.13
N SER A 256 15.51 3.14 10.20
CA SER A 256 16.47 2.90 11.28
C SER A 256 15.87 3.26 12.65
N LYS A 257 15.22 4.43 12.77
CA LYS A 257 14.52 4.83 14.00
C LYS A 257 13.46 3.81 14.43
N TYR A 258 12.67 3.27 13.50
CA TYR A 258 11.63 2.28 13.82
C TYR A 258 12.26 1.01 14.41
N VAL A 259 13.30 0.49 13.76
CA VAL A 259 13.99 -0.72 14.23
C VAL A 259 14.67 -0.50 15.59
N GLU A 260 15.36 0.63 15.77
CA GLU A 260 15.98 1.02 17.04
C GLU A 260 14.97 1.12 18.18
N SER A 261 13.74 1.54 17.87
CA SER A 261 12.63 1.66 18.83
C SER A 261 11.87 0.33 19.06
N GLY A 262 12.34 -0.78 18.47
CA GLY A 262 11.76 -2.11 18.65
C GLY A 262 10.60 -2.46 17.70
N LEU A 263 10.24 -1.57 16.76
CA LEU A 263 9.29 -1.86 15.68
C LEU A 263 10.00 -2.63 14.56
N THR A 264 10.23 -3.91 14.80
CA THR A 264 11.06 -4.77 13.94
C THR A 264 10.30 -5.54 12.87
N ALA A 265 8.96 -5.52 12.88
CA ALA A 265 8.13 -6.23 11.91
C ALA A 265 7.53 -5.27 10.87
N PHE A 266 7.72 -5.59 9.59
CA PHE A 266 7.28 -4.78 8.47
C PHE A 266 6.39 -5.60 7.54
N ASP A 267 5.21 -5.05 7.21
CA ASP A 267 4.29 -5.62 6.23
C ASP A 267 4.45 -4.91 4.88
N MET A 268 4.66 -5.70 3.84
CA MET A 268 4.88 -5.27 2.46
C MET A 268 4.13 -6.18 1.48
N ALA A 269 4.25 -5.94 0.19
CA ALA A 269 3.68 -6.78 -0.86
C ALA A 269 4.45 -6.60 -2.17
N ASP A 270 4.32 -7.58 -3.05
CA ASP A 270 4.93 -7.63 -4.37
C ASP A 270 4.50 -6.52 -5.34
N HIS A 271 3.39 -5.85 -5.07
CA HIS A 271 2.87 -4.70 -5.82
C HIS A 271 3.08 -3.36 -5.09
N TYR A 272 3.79 -3.35 -3.95
CA TYR A 272 4.10 -2.11 -3.20
C TYR A 272 5.41 -1.46 -3.65
N GLY A 273 5.56 -1.25 -4.95
CA GLY A 273 6.73 -0.59 -5.51
C GLY A 273 8.04 -1.26 -5.06
N ASP A 274 8.91 -0.46 -4.46
CA ASP A 274 10.21 -0.87 -3.95
C ASP A 274 10.22 -1.32 -2.48
N ALA A 275 9.06 -1.50 -1.82
CA ALA A 275 8.99 -1.84 -0.39
C ALA A 275 9.83 -3.08 0.00
N GLU A 276 9.88 -4.10 -0.86
CA GLU A 276 10.67 -5.31 -0.64
C GLU A 276 12.20 -5.06 -0.74
N GLY A 277 12.62 -4.10 -1.56
CA GLY A 277 14.03 -3.86 -1.88
C GLY A 277 14.85 -3.07 -0.86
N ARG A 278 14.17 -2.32 0.02
CA ARG A 278 14.82 -1.18 0.71
C ARG A 278 15.38 -1.51 2.09
N TYR A 279 14.91 -2.56 2.75
CA TYR A 279 15.12 -2.68 4.19
C TYR A 279 16.32 -3.54 4.62
N ARG A 280 16.80 -4.47 3.76
CA ARG A 280 17.95 -5.36 4.09
C ARG A 280 19.30 -4.92 3.57
N SER A 281 19.38 -4.16 2.47
CA SER A 281 20.65 -3.85 1.79
C SER A 281 21.51 -2.78 2.44
N SER A 282 20.96 -2.01 3.39
CA SER A 282 21.61 -0.79 3.89
C SER A 282 21.52 -0.62 5.41
N SER A 283 20.88 -1.56 6.12
CA SER A 283 20.70 -1.45 7.56
C SER A 283 21.69 -2.32 8.33
N ALA A 284 22.33 -1.70 9.31
CA ALA A 284 22.96 -2.33 10.46
C ALA A 284 22.07 -3.43 11.11
N PHE A 285 20.77 -3.38 10.88
CA PHE A 285 19.75 -4.17 11.57
C PHE A 285 19.08 -5.23 10.69
N SER A 286 19.66 -5.59 9.54
CA SER A 286 19.07 -6.55 8.58
C SER A 286 18.62 -7.87 9.22
N LYS A 287 19.35 -8.36 10.23
CA LYS A 287 19.05 -9.59 10.99
C LYS A 287 17.97 -9.43 12.06
N SER A 288 17.63 -8.19 12.43
CA SER A 288 16.62 -7.89 13.45
C SER A 288 15.24 -7.66 12.85
N ILE A 289 15.13 -7.58 11.52
CA ILE A 289 13.89 -7.27 10.81
C ILE A 289 13.15 -8.54 10.45
N PHE A 290 11.87 -8.58 10.82
CA PHE A 290 10.91 -9.57 10.34
C PHE A 290 10.13 -9.01 9.14
N ALA A 291 10.30 -9.62 7.98
CA ALA A 291 9.65 -9.20 6.75
C ALA A 291 8.44 -10.07 6.40
N ALA A 292 7.26 -9.47 6.47
CA ALA A 292 6.02 -10.08 6.03
C ALA A 292 5.66 -9.56 4.63
N THR A 293 5.86 -10.37 3.59
CA THR A 293 5.46 -10.00 2.21
C THR A 293 4.29 -10.85 1.72
N LYS A 294 3.85 -10.63 0.47
CA LYS A 294 2.67 -11.26 -0.12
C LYS A 294 2.93 -11.90 -1.46
N TYR A 295 2.25 -13.01 -1.71
CA TYR A 295 2.01 -13.52 -3.06
C TYR A 295 0.56 -13.24 -3.43
N CYS A 296 0.36 -12.19 -4.24
CA CYS A 296 -0.96 -11.79 -4.69
C CYS A 296 -1.28 -12.29 -6.10
N VAL A 297 -2.32 -13.12 -6.20
CA VAL A 297 -2.90 -13.56 -7.46
C VAL A 297 -4.15 -12.74 -7.73
N PHE A 298 -4.04 -11.77 -8.63
CA PHE A 298 -5.14 -10.87 -9.05
C PHE A 298 -5.79 -11.26 -10.38
N HIS A 299 -5.14 -12.14 -11.14
CA HIS A 299 -5.61 -12.62 -12.44
C HIS A 299 -5.64 -14.14 -12.44
N PRO A 300 -6.50 -14.77 -13.27
CA PRO A 300 -6.51 -16.22 -13.41
C PRO A 300 -5.13 -16.74 -13.81
N MET A 301 -4.68 -17.80 -13.12
CA MET A 301 -3.40 -18.44 -13.40
C MET A 301 -3.51 -19.96 -13.30
N THR A 302 -2.70 -20.66 -14.08
CA THR A 302 -2.46 -22.08 -13.92
C THR A 302 -1.49 -22.29 -12.78
N VAL A 303 -1.93 -22.97 -11.72
CA VAL A 303 -1.08 -23.32 -10.59
C VAL A 303 -0.12 -24.44 -10.97
N SER A 304 1.17 -24.14 -10.97
CA SER A 304 2.25 -25.13 -11.08
C SER A 304 3.31 -24.90 -10.02
N ARG A 305 4.12 -25.92 -9.74
CA ARG A 305 5.23 -25.80 -8.79
C ARG A 305 6.24 -24.76 -9.28
N GLU A 306 6.53 -24.76 -10.58
CA GLU A 306 7.49 -23.86 -11.22
C GLU A 306 7.06 -22.41 -11.08
N ALA A 307 5.76 -22.11 -11.26
CA ALA A 307 5.24 -20.75 -11.10
C ALA A 307 5.33 -20.27 -9.64
N VAL A 308 5.03 -21.14 -8.68
CA VAL A 308 5.16 -20.84 -7.24
C VAL A 308 6.62 -20.62 -6.85
N VAL A 309 7.53 -21.48 -7.28
CA VAL A 309 8.97 -21.36 -7.02
C VAL A 309 9.53 -20.07 -7.62
N ALA A 310 9.20 -19.75 -8.87
CA ALA A 310 9.63 -18.50 -9.50
C ALA A 310 9.13 -17.25 -8.76
N ASN A 311 7.93 -17.31 -8.20
CA ASN A 311 7.37 -16.24 -7.40
C ASN A 311 8.09 -16.06 -6.04
N ILE A 312 8.50 -17.17 -5.41
CA ILE A 312 9.34 -17.16 -4.21
C ILE A 312 10.75 -16.64 -4.54
N ASP A 313 11.32 -17.05 -5.67
CA ASP A 313 12.64 -16.59 -6.15
C ASP A 313 12.65 -15.06 -6.33
N GLU A 314 11.64 -14.52 -7.01
CA GLU A 314 11.44 -13.08 -7.21
C GLU A 314 11.44 -12.32 -5.87
N ARG A 315 10.71 -12.83 -4.88
CA ARG A 315 10.65 -12.23 -3.55
C ARG A 315 11.98 -12.31 -2.84
N CYS A 316 12.62 -13.48 -2.78
CA CYS A 316 13.94 -13.63 -2.18
C CYS A 316 14.95 -12.64 -2.78
N GLN A 317 14.94 -12.47 -4.11
CA GLN A 317 15.78 -11.49 -4.79
C GLN A 317 15.44 -10.06 -4.37
N ARG A 318 14.15 -9.68 -4.39
CA ARG A 318 13.71 -8.32 -4.00
C ARG A 318 14.01 -8.03 -2.54
N LEU A 319 13.71 -8.95 -1.62
CA LEU A 319 14.03 -8.87 -0.21
C LEU A 319 15.55 -8.91 0.07
N LYS A 320 16.37 -9.25 -0.94
CA LYS A 320 17.82 -9.46 -0.82
C LYS A 320 18.14 -10.45 0.30
N SER A 321 17.47 -11.61 0.25
CA SER A 321 17.45 -12.61 1.32
C SER A 321 17.30 -14.03 0.76
N ASP A 322 17.93 -15.01 1.42
CA ASP A 322 17.80 -16.44 1.07
C ASP A 322 16.46 -17.05 1.53
N SER A 323 15.70 -16.32 2.34
CA SER A 323 14.39 -16.75 2.84
C SER A 323 13.43 -15.60 3.09
N ILE A 324 12.14 -15.93 3.10
CA ILE A 324 11.02 -15.05 3.42
C ILE A 324 10.55 -15.37 4.85
N ASP A 325 10.52 -14.39 5.75
CA ASP A 325 10.12 -14.65 7.15
C ASP A 325 8.64 -15.02 7.24
N LEU A 326 7.76 -14.25 6.57
CA LEU A 326 6.34 -14.58 6.42
C LEU A 326 5.88 -14.28 5.00
N LEU A 327 5.43 -15.32 4.30
CA LEU A 327 4.78 -15.19 2.99
C LEU A 327 3.26 -15.29 3.16
N GLN A 328 2.54 -14.22 2.84
CA GLN A 328 1.09 -14.15 2.95
C GLN A 328 0.45 -14.35 1.58
N PHE A 329 -0.32 -15.41 1.41
CA PHE A 329 -0.93 -15.74 0.13
C PHE A 329 -2.29 -15.05 -0.03
N HIS A 330 -2.47 -14.33 -1.14
CA HIS A 330 -3.71 -13.68 -1.52
C HIS A 330 -4.20 -14.27 -2.85
N TRP A 331 -5.48 -14.67 -2.88
CA TRP A 331 -6.10 -15.29 -4.04
C TRP A 331 -7.44 -14.61 -4.36
N GLN A 332 -7.57 -14.09 -5.59
CA GLN A 332 -8.76 -13.38 -6.03
C GLN A 332 -9.96 -14.30 -6.29
N HIS A 333 -9.71 -15.48 -6.89
CA HIS A 333 -10.70 -16.31 -7.58
C HIS A 333 -11.16 -17.51 -6.75
N TYR A 334 -12.03 -17.32 -5.76
CA TYR A 334 -12.47 -18.40 -4.85
C TYR A 334 -13.27 -19.52 -5.52
N GLU A 335 -13.83 -19.24 -6.68
CA GLU A 335 -14.41 -20.23 -7.58
C GLU A 335 -13.39 -21.28 -8.05
N ASP A 336 -12.10 -20.93 -8.09
CA ASP A 336 -11.01 -21.84 -8.41
C ASP A 336 -10.32 -22.35 -7.14
N SER A 337 -10.57 -23.61 -6.79
CA SER A 337 -9.97 -24.27 -5.63
C SER A 337 -8.45 -24.51 -5.73
N SER A 338 -7.81 -24.16 -6.85
CA SER A 338 -6.37 -24.34 -7.06
C SER A 338 -5.50 -23.56 -6.07
N TYR A 339 -6.07 -22.59 -5.33
CA TYR A 339 -5.39 -21.92 -4.22
C TYR A 339 -4.84 -22.91 -3.17
N ILE A 340 -5.52 -24.04 -2.93
CA ILE A 340 -5.05 -25.08 -2.00
C ILE A 340 -3.76 -25.71 -2.52
N GLN A 341 -3.71 -26.02 -3.82
CA GLN A 341 -2.53 -26.62 -4.43
C GLN A 341 -1.35 -25.64 -4.45
N ALA A 342 -1.61 -24.36 -4.69
CA ALA A 342 -0.59 -23.32 -4.62
C ALA A 342 -0.01 -23.22 -3.21
N LEU A 343 -0.85 -23.20 -2.18
CA LEU A 343 -0.45 -23.18 -0.78
C LEU A 343 0.39 -24.40 -0.38
N LYS A 344 0.06 -25.60 -0.89
CA LYS A 344 0.88 -26.81 -0.69
C LYS A 344 2.29 -26.65 -1.29
N TYR A 345 2.39 -26.12 -2.51
CA TYR A 345 3.70 -25.86 -3.11
C TYR A 345 4.49 -24.79 -2.36
N ILE A 346 3.82 -23.77 -1.79
CA ILE A 346 4.45 -22.76 -0.96
C ILE A 346 4.98 -23.37 0.34
N GLU A 347 4.18 -24.20 1.02
CA GLU A 347 4.55 -24.87 2.28
C GLU A 347 5.76 -25.81 2.11
N GLU A 348 5.86 -26.48 0.96
CA GLU A 348 6.98 -27.37 0.63
C GLU A 348 8.31 -26.62 0.41
N ASP A 349 8.28 -25.31 0.10
CA ASP A 349 9.49 -24.51 -0.13
C ASP A 349 10.09 -23.99 1.19
N THR A 350 11.19 -24.61 1.61
CA THR A 350 11.88 -24.31 2.87
C THR A 350 12.40 -22.87 3.03
N ARG A 351 12.39 -22.07 1.95
CA ARG A 351 12.72 -20.64 1.99
C ARG A 351 11.59 -19.80 2.57
N VAL A 352 10.36 -20.30 2.60
CA VAL A 352 9.24 -19.67 3.30
C VAL A 352 9.23 -20.16 4.76
N LYS A 353 9.58 -19.28 5.70
CA LYS A 353 9.69 -19.66 7.13
C LYS A 353 8.33 -19.77 7.81
N HIS A 354 7.40 -18.92 7.42
CA HIS A 354 6.01 -18.96 7.88
C HIS A 354 5.08 -18.69 6.71
N LEU A 355 4.02 -19.49 6.61
CA LEU A 355 2.95 -19.32 5.65
C LEU A 355 1.75 -18.62 6.31
N GLY A 356 1.32 -17.52 5.72
CA GLY A 356 0.11 -16.80 6.09
C GLY A 356 -0.89 -16.72 4.93
N LEU A 357 -2.11 -16.36 5.25
CA LEU A 357 -3.16 -16.00 4.29
C LEU A 357 -3.36 -14.48 4.31
N CYS A 358 -3.92 -13.94 3.24
CA CYS A 358 -4.32 -12.54 3.14
C CYS A 358 -5.68 -12.46 2.47
N ASN A 359 -6.64 -11.86 3.17
CA ASN A 359 -8.04 -11.70 2.77
C ASN A 359 -8.81 -13.02 2.56
N PHE A 360 -8.39 -14.11 3.22
CA PHE A 360 -9.18 -15.35 3.27
C PHE A 360 -10.36 -15.23 4.21
N ASP A 361 -11.57 -15.48 3.71
CA ASP A 361 -12.76 -15.60 4.56
C ASP A 361 -12.69 -16.87 5.44
N THR A 362 -13.58 -16.99 6.42
CA THR A 362 -13.55 -18.11 7.39
C THR A 362 -13.73 -19.45 6.69
N GLU A 363 -14.58 -19.55 5.66
CA GLU A 363 -14.85 -20.80 4.97
C GLU A 363 -13.62 -21.29 4.19
N HIS A 364 -12.99 -20.41 3.43
CA HIS A 364 -11.83 -20.74 2.62
C HIS A 364 -10.61 -20.99 3.50
N MET A 365 -10.43 -20.23 4.59
CA MET A 365 -9.41 -20.54 5.59
C MET A 365 -9.62 -21.92 6.20
N HIS A 366 -10.86 -22.30 6.54
CA HIS A 366 -11.16 -23.64 7.05
C HIS A 366 -10.79 -24.74 6.04
N ARG A 367 -11.16 -24.57 4.76
CA ARG A 367 -10.80 -25.53 3.69
C ARG A 367 -9.29 -25.71 3.53
N VAL A 368 -8.52 -24.63 3.65
CA VAL A 368 -7.04 -24.69 3.64
C VAL A 368 -6.53 -25.55 4.78
N ILE A 369 -7.03 -25.32 6.00
CA ILE A 369 -6.65 -26.08 7.21
C ILE A 369 -7.01 -27.55 7.05
N GLU A 370 -8.25 -27.86 6.61
CA GLU A 370 -8.72 -29.24 6.40
C GLU A 370 -7.91 -29.99 5.33
N SER A 371 -7.31 -29.27 4.38
CA SER A 371 -6.45 -29.85 3.34
C SER A 371 -5.06 -30.28 3.85
N GLY A 372 -4.73 -29.97 5.10
CA GLY A 372 -3.48 -30.29 5.77
C GLY A 372 -2.41 -29.19 5.73
N VAL A 373 -2.66 -28.06 5.06
CA VAL A 373 -1.71 -26.94 4.99
C VAL A 373 -1.64 -26.22 6.32
N LYS A 374 -0.43 -26.05 6.86
CA LYS A 374 -0.17 -25.29 8.09
C LYS A 374 -0.03 -23.79 7.77
N VAL A 375 -1.04 -23.03 8.17
CA VAL A 375 -1.03 -21.56 8.15
C VAL A 375 -0.88 -21.01 9.57
N TYR A 376 -0.14 -19.91 9.71
CA TYR A 376 0.11 -19.25 11.01
C TYR A 376 -0.67 -17.96 11.21
N THR A 377 -0.93 -17.24 10.12
CA THR A 377 -1.61 -15.94 10.16
C THR A 377 -2.64 -15.81 9.06
N ASN A 378 -3.64 -14.96 9.28
CA ASN A 378 -4.51 -14.45 8.22
C ASN A 378 -4.58 -12.92 8.32
N GLN A 379 -4.23 -12.22 7.25
CA GLN A 379 -4.28 -10.77 7.19
C GLN A 379 -5.65 -10.29 6.71
N VAL A 380 -6.41 -9.58 7.54
CA VAL A 380 -7.80 -9.14 7.23
C VAL A 380 -8.09 -7.73 7.75
N GLN A 381 -9.14 -7.10 7.21
CA GLN A 381 -9.63 -5.82 7.73
C GLN A 381 -10.26 -6.04 9.12
N PHE A 382 -9.82 -5.28 10.12
CA PHE A 382 -10.47 -5.29 11.44
C PHE A 382 -10.33 -3.91 12.11
N SER A 383 -11.48 -3.33 12.47
CA SER A 383 -11.56 -2.03 13.15
C SER A 383 -12.85 -1.94 13.99
N LEU A 384 -13.02 -0.84 14.71
CA LEU A 384 -14.30 -0.49 15.34
C LEU A 384 -15.46 -0.35 14.34
N ILE A 385 -15.16 -0.05 13.08
CA ILE A 385 -16.14 0.13 11.98
C ILE A 385 -16.41 -1.19 11.26
N ASP A 386 -15.47 -2.12 11.33
CA ASP A 386 -15.57 -3.41 10.66
C ASP A 386 -15.14 -4.51 11.62
N SER A 387 -16.11 -5.00 12.39
CA SER A 387 -15.93 -6.04 13.39
C SER A 387 -16.34 -7.42 12.88
N ARG A 388 -16.51 -7.62 11.57
CA ARG A 388 -16.91 -8.91 10.98
C ARG A 388 -16.01 -10.10 11.34
N PRO A 389 -14.68 -9.94 11.54
CA PRO A 389 -13.84 -11.04 12.03
C PRO A 389 -14.32 -11.65 13.36
N THR A 390 -15.06 -10.90 14.19
CA THR A 390 -15.59 -11.37 15.48
C THR A 390 -16.72 -12.40 15.35
N VAL A 391 -17.36 -12.51 14.18
CA VAL A 391 -18.60 -13.29 14.01
C VAL A 391 -18.32 -14.79 13.86
N ARG A 392 -17.39 -15.18 12.99
CA ARG A 392 -17.04 -16.59 12.72
C ARG A 392 -15.53 -16.85 12.75
N MET A 393 -14.74 -15.92 12.20
CA MET A 393 -13.29 -16.08 12.06
C MET A 393 -12.57 -16.23 13.40
N ALA A 394 -12.98 -15.46 14.41
CA ALA A 394 -12.43 -15.50 15.76
C ALA A 394 -12.35 -16.93 16.33
N GLU A 395 -13.46 -17.67 16.32
CA GLU A 395 -13.52 -19.04 16.84
C GLU A 395 -12.60 -19.98 16.06
N LEU A 396 -12.52 -19.83 14.73
CA LEU A 396 -11.63 -20.64 13.92
C LEU A 396 -10.15 -20.34 14.21
N CYS A 397 -9.79 -19.06 14.34
CA CYS A 397 -8.45 -18.64 14.70
C CYS A 397 -8.00 -19.18 16.06
N GLU A 398 -8.87 -19.12 17.08
CA GLU A 398 -8.56 -19.65 18.40
C GLU A 398 -8.40 -21.18 18.40
N ARG A 399 -9.26 -21.90 17.68
CA ARG A 399 -9.21 -23.37 17.61
C ARG A 399 -7.95 -23.91 16.94
N HIS A 400 -7.39 -23.18 15.96
CA HIS A 400 -6.26 -23.65 15.16
C HIS A 400 -4.94 -22.90 15.43
N ASP A 401 -4.91 -22.03 16.44
CA ASP A 401 -3.78 -21.16 16.78
C ASP A 401 -3.29 -20.33 15.58
N ILE A 402 -4.24 -19.71 14.88
CA ILE A 402 -3.98 -18.78 13.79
C ILE A 402 -4.15 -17.36 14.32
N LYS A 403 -3.19 -16.48 14.03
CA LYS A 403 -3.26 -15.07 14.46
C LYS A 403 -3.71 -14.16 13.33
N LEU A 404 -4.60 -13.22 13.65
CA LEU A 404 -4.97 -12.16 12.71
C LEU A 404 -3.89 -11.08 12.68
N LEU A 405 -3.47 -10.70 11.47
CA LEU A 405 -2.71 -9.48 11.21
C LEU A 405 -3.69 -8.47 10.63
N THR A 406 -4.01 -7.41 11.37
CA THR A 406 -5.17 -6.58 11.05
C THR A 406 -4.75 -5.31 10.34
N TYR A 407 -5.41 -4.96 9.23
CA TYR A 407 -5.23 -3.66 8.57
C TYR A 407 -6.52 -2.84 8.64
N GLY A 408 -6.42 -1.57 8.25
CA GLY A 408 -7.58 -0.67 8.14
C GLY A 408 -8.17 -0.24 9.48
N THR A 409 -7.50 -0.57 10.58
CA THR A 409 -7.88 -0.22 11.97
C THR A 409 -8.18 1.26 12.17
N LEU A 410 -7.44 2.13 11.46
CA LEU A 410 -7.60 3.59 11.54
C LEU A 410 -8.41 4.20 10.39
N CYS A 411 -9.07 3.38 9.58
CA CYS A 411 -9.96 3.80 8.49
C CYS A 411 -9.31 4.84 7.54
N GLY A 412 -8.06 4.60 7.12
CA GLY A 412 -7.32 5.52 6.25
C GLY A 412 -7.00 6.88 6.90
N GLY A 413 -6.97 6.92 8.23
CA GLY A 413 -6.75 8.12 9.03
C GLY A 413 -8.00 8.94 9.29
N LEU A 414 -9.21 8.36 9.10
CA LEU A 414 -10.48 8.95 9.53
C LEU A 414 -10.71 8.82 11.03
N VAL A 415 -10.10 7.82 11.68
CA VAL A 415 -10.03 7.70 13.13
C VAL A 415 -8.86 8.55 13.62
N ALA A 416 -9.06 9.87 13.72
CA ALA A 416 -8.08 10.83 14.22
C ALA A 416 -8.75 12.11 14.74
N GLU A 417 -8.11 12.82 15.67
CA GLU A 417 -8.63 14.00 16.39
C GLU A 417 -9.12 15.09 15.43
N LYS A 418 -8.41 15.28 14.31
CA LYS A 418 -8.72 16.30 13.29
C LYS A 418 -10.12 16.18 12.68
N TRP A 419 -10.76 15.01 12.79
CA TRP A 419 -12.08 14.74 12.25
C TRP A 419 -13.23 14.98 13.25
N ILE A 420 -12.92 15.22 14.53
CA ILE A 420 -13.93 15.50 15.54
C ILE A 420 -14.66 16.81 15.21
N GLY A 421 -15.99 16.75 15.19
CA GLY A 421 -16.85 17.91 14.92
C GLY A 421 -16.79 18.41 13.47
N LYS A 422 -16.21 17.64 12.55
CA LYS A 422 -16.19 17.95 11.12
C LYS A 422 -17.38 17.33 10.41
N ASP A 423 -17.86 18.03 9.37
CA ASP A 423 -18.81 17.44 8.42
C ASP A 423 -18.18 16.27 7.67
N ALA A 424 -19.03 15.40 7.13
CA ALA A 424 -18.58 14.27 6.33
C ALA A 424 -17.76 14.78 5.14
N PRO A 425 -16.54 14.25 4.91
CA PRO A 425 -15.79 14.63 3.72
C PRO A 425 -16.57 14.21 2.47
N ASP A 426 -16.48 15.02 1.41
CA ASP A 426 -17.06 14.67 0.12
C ASP A 426 -16.36 13.41 -0.42
N LEU A 427 -17.11 12.30 -0.48
CA LEU A 427 -16.64 10.99 -0.95
C LEU A 427 -16.00 11.08 -2.34
N TYR A 428 -16.38 12.07 -3.14
CA TYR A 428 -15.92 12.25 -4.51
C TYR A 428 -15.02 13.49 -4.69
N GLY A 429 -14.82 14.28 -3.63
CA GLY A 429 -13.98 15.48 -3.61
C GLY A 429 -12.48 15.18 -3.72
N GLU A 430 -11.65 16.19 -4.01
CA GLU A 430 -10.20 16.00 -4.30
C GLU A 430 -9.34 15.77 -3.05
N THR A 431 -9.79 16.24 -1.89
CA THR A 431 -9.05 16.17 -0.62
C THR A 431 -9.09 14.79 0.03
N VAL A 432 -9.93 13.89 -0.47
CA VAL A 432 -10.09 12.53 0.06
C VAL A 432 -9.20 11.57 -0.71
N THR A 433 -8.32 10.89 0.01
CA THR A 433 -7.44 9.89 -0.61
C THR A 433 -8.23 8.66 -1.05
N PRO A 434 -7.73 7.84 -1.99
CA PRO A 434 -8.42 6.62 -2.42
C PRO A 434 -8.83 5.69 -1.26
N SER A 435 -7.99 5.58 -0.23
CA SER A 435 -8.23 4.75 0.95
C SER A 435 -9.32 5.34 1.83
N GLN A 436 -9.28 6.65 2.08
CA GLN A 436 -10.34 7.33 2.83
C GLN A 436 -11.70 7.19 2.16
N ARG A 437 -11.78 7.20 0.81
CA ARG A 437 -13.06 6.95 0.12
C ARG A 437 -13.63 5.58 0.45
N LYS A 438 -12.78 4.55 0.37
CA LYS A 438 -13.16 3.18 0.72
C LYS A 438 -13.64 3.09 2.16
N TYR A 439 -12.90 3.64 3.11
CA TYR A 439 -13.29 3.56 4.52
C TYR A 439 -14.50 4.45 4.86
N LEU A 440 -14.71 5.55 4.15
CA LEU A 440 -15.92 6.35 4.28
C LEU A 440 -17.16 5.57 3.82
N ALA A 441 -17.05 4.77 2.74
CA ALA A 441 -18.11 3.86 2.35
C ALA A 441 -18.42 2.84 3.46
N MET A 442 -17.40 2.26 4.09
CA MET A 442 -17.58 1.36 5.25
C MET A 442 -18.23 2.07 6.44
N ILE A 443 -17.81 3.29 6.78
CA ILE A 443 -18.43 4.10 7.85
C ILE A 443 -19.92 4.36 7.55
N ASN A 444 -20.24 4.65 6.28
CA ASN A 444 -21.62 4.86 5.86
C ASN A 444 -22.45 3.58 5.99
N SER A 445 -21.92 2.42 5.61
CA SER A 445 -22.59 1.13 5.83
C SER A 445 -22.76 0.82 7.32
N TRP A 446 -21.73 1.06 8.14
CA TRP A 446 -21.67 0.75 9.57
C TRP A 446 -22.66 1.54 10.42
N GLY A 447 -22.79 2.85 10.19
CA GLY A 447 -23.63 3.67 11.06
C GLY A 447 -23.88 5.08 10.55
N GLY A 448 -23.18 5.46 9.47
CA GLY A 448 -23.19 6.82 8.96
C GLY A 448 -22.25 7.74 9.74
N TRP A 449 -21.96 8.90 9.16
CA TRP A 449 -21.05 9.88 9.73
C TRP A 449 -21.49 10.41 11.10
N GLY A 450 -22.80 10.51 11.35
CA GLY A 450 -23.34 10.96 12.64
C GLY A 450 -22.92 10.05 13.81
N LEU A 451 -23.16 8.74 13.69
CA LEU A 451 -22.74 7.76 14.70
C LEU A 451 -21.20 7.69 14.79
N PHE A 452 -20.50 7.83 13.66
CA PHE A 452 -19.05 7.91 13.63
C PHE A 452 -18.49 9.09 14.44
N GLN A 453 -19.15 10.26 14.40
CA GLN A 453 -18.77 11.41 15.24
C GLN A 453 -18.98 11.15 16.73
N GLU A 454 -20.03 10.43 17.11
CA GLU A 454 -20.23 10.00 18.50
C GLU A 454 -19.15 9.01 18.95
N LEU A 455 -18.75 8.08 18.07
CA LEU A 455 -17.62 7.19 18.31
C LEU A 455 -16.33 7.99 18.52
N LEU A 456 -15.98 8.92 17.62
CA LEU A 456 -14.77 9.72 17.73
C LEU A 456 -14.71 10.52 19.05
N LYS A 457 -15.83 11.10 19.49
CA LYS A 457 -15.92 11.80 20.78
C LYS A 457 -15.72 10.86 21.97
N THR A 458 -16.30 9.67 21.90
CA THR A 458 -16.14 8.63 22.93
C THR A 458 -14.67 8.19 23.03
N LEU A 459 -14.06 7.86 21.89
CA LEU A 459 -12.65 7.50 21.81
C LEU A 459 -11.75 8.63 22.32
N HIS A 460 -12.07 9.89 21.99
CA HIS A 460 -11.32 11.04 22.47
C HIS A 460 -11.39 11.19 24.00
N SER A 461 -12.56 11.01 24.61
CA SER A 461 -12.70 11.03 26.08
C SER A 461 -11.83 9.95 26.75
N ILE A 462 -11.83 8.74 26.20
CA ILE A 462 -10.98 7.62 26.66
C ILE A 462 -9.50 7.96 26.44
N SER A 463 -9.17 8.60 25.31
CA SER A 463 -7.80 9.01 24.99
C SER A 463 -7.25 10.00 26.03
N GLN A 464 -8.07 10.98 26.45
CA GLN A 464 -7.69 11.93 27.51
C GLN A 464 -7.46 11.23 28.85
N LYS A 465 -8.29 10.24 29.21
CA LYS A 465 -8.15 9.45 30.43
C LYS A 465 -6.81 8.70 30.50
N HIS A 466 -6.38 8.12 29.37
CA HIS A 466 -5.15 7.31 29.30
C HIS A 466 -3.90 8.10 28.85
N GLY A 467 -4.05 9.37 28.48
CA GLY A 467 -2.93 10.20 28.02
C GLY A 467 -2.36 9.78 26.66
N VAL A 468 -3.21 9.27 25.77
CA VAL A 468 -2.84 8.76 24.43
C VAL A 468 -3.74 9.39 23.35
N SER A 469 -3.44 9.15 22.08
CA SER A 469 -4.34 9.59 21.00
C SER A 469 -5.57 8.70 20.89
N LEU A 470 -6.62 9.19 20.25
CA LEU A 470 -7.80 8.37 19.95
C LEU A 470 -7.48 7.25 18.94
N SER A 471 -6.44 7.44 18.10
CA SER A 471 -5.92 6.38 17.21
C SER A 471 -5.33 5.24 18.02
N ASN A 472 -4.63 5.54 19.12
CA ASN A 472 -4.13 4.53 20.05
C ASN A 472 -5.27 3.79 20.73
N VAL A 473 -6.34 4.48 21.13
CA VAL A 473 -7.53 3.83 21.72
C VAL A 473 -8.16 2.84 20.74
N ALA A 474 -8.36 3.25 19.48
CA ALA A 474 -8.90 2.37 18.44
C ALA A 474 -7.98 1.18 18.14
N THR A 475 -6.67 1.40 18.14
CA THR A 475 -5.67 0.35 17.93
C THR A 475 -5.65 -0.64 19.09
N ARG A 476 -5.68 -0.13 20.33
CA ARG A 476 -5.73 -0.93 21.56
C ARG A 476 -6.98 -1.80 21.62
N TRP A 477 -8.13 -1.28 21.22
CA TRP A 477 -9.37 -2.06 21.14
C TRP A 477 -9.21 -3.30 20.25
N VAL A 478 -8.58 -3.17 19.07
CA VAL A 478 -8.31 -4.33 18.19
C VAL A 478 -7.26 -5.27 18.79
N LEU A 479 -6.22 -4.73 19.42
CA LEU A 479 -5.18 -5.54 20.09
C LEU A 479 -5.70 -6.29 21.33
N ASP A 480 -6.80 -5.90 21.94
CA ASP A 480 -7.33 -6.61 23.12
C ASP A 480 -7.98 -7.97 22.77
N PHE A 481 -8.24 -8.25 21.49
CA PHE A 481 -8.72 -9.55 21.05
C PHE A 481 -7.59 -10.61 21.06
N PRO A 482 -7.78 -11.78 21.70
CA PRO A 482 -6.73 -12.79 21.90
C PRO A 482 -6.26 -13.49 20.62
N TYR A 483 -7.10 -13.50 19.58
CA TYR A 483 -6.78 -14.02 18.25
C TYR A 483 -6.11 -12.98 17.34
N VAL A 484 -5.96 -11.72 17.78
CA VAL A 484 -5.20 -10.70 17.04
C VAL A 484 -3.73 -10.77 17.45
N GLY A 485 -2.87 -11.11 16.49
CA GLY A 485 -1.42 -11.08 16.67
C GLY A 485 -0.90 -9.66 16.67
N ALA A 486 -1.20 -8.92 15.59
CA ALA A 486 -0.75 -7.54 15.43
C ALA A 486 -1.74 -6.66 14.67
N VAL A 487 -1.61 -5.35 14.88
CA VAL A 487 -2.21 -4.30 14.04
C VAL A 487 -1.14 -3.75 13.10
N ILE A 488 -1.46 -3.69 11.81
CA ILE A 488 -0.62 -3.12 10.75
C ILE A 488 -0.93 -1.63 10.63
N VAL A 489 0.01 -0.79 11.08
CA VAL A 489 -0.09 0.66 11.01
C VAL A 489 0.66 1.16 9.78
N GLY A 490 -0.07 1.67 8.79
CA GLY A 490 0.52 2.17 7.55
C GLY A 490 1.35 3.42 7.77
N THR A 491 2.60 3.42 7.31
CA THR A 491 3.55 4.53 7.47
C THR A 491 3.96 5.12 6.12
N ARG A 492 3.81 6.43 5.94
CA ARG A 492 4.40 7.16 4.82
C ARG A 492 5.88 7.42 5.11
N MET A 493 6.70 6.41 4.84
CA MET A 493 8.12 6.40 5.16
C MET A 493 8.86 7.58 4.51
N GLY A 494 9.70 8.26 5.28
CA GLY A 494 10.41 9.49 4.91
C GLY A 494 9.55 10.77 4.83
N ILE A 495 8.22 10.68 5.01
CA ILE A 495 7.28 11.80 4.87
C ILE A 495 6.64 12.17 6.21
N SER A 496 6.15 11.18 6.95
CA SER A 496 5.52 11.41 8.25
C SER A 496 6.06 10.45 9.29
N GLN A 497 6.48 11.01 10.42
CA GLN A 497 7.01 10.26 11.56
C GLN A 497 5.87 9.85 12.50
N GLN A 498 5.65 8.56 12.69
CA GLN A 498 4.58 7.99 13.52
C GLN A 498 5.08 6.87 14.45
N CYS A 499 6.41 6.78 14.66
CA CYS A 499 7.02 5.75 15.49
C CYS A 499 6.52 5.80 16.94
N ASP A 500 6.67 6.97 17.58
CA ASP A 500 6.30 7.17 18.99
C ASP A 500 4.78 6.99 19.19
N GLU A 501 4.00 7.49 18.23
CA GLU A 501 2.54 7.31 18.17
C GLU A 501 2.14 5.83 18.08
N SER A 502 2.82 5.05 17.25
CA SER A 502 2.54 3.61 17.12
C SER A 502 2.84 2.87 18.43
N LEU A 503 3.97 3.19 19.07
CA LEU A 503 4.40 2.61 20.35
C LEU A 503 3.45 2.97 21.51
N ALA A 504 2.84 4.15 21.49
CA ALA A 504 1.87 4.59 22.50
C ALA A 504 0.57 3.75 22.53
N SER A 505 0.37 2.84 21.56
CA SER A 505 -0.73 1.86 21.59
C SER A 505 -0.47 0.68 22.53
N LEU A 506 0.73 0.58 23.11
CA LEU A 506 1.19 -0.54 23.94
C LEU A 506 1.43 -0.11 25.40
N GLY A 507 1.45 -1.06 26.32
CA GLY A 507 1.80 -0.85 27.73
C GLY A 507 0.64 -0.40 28.62
N TRP A 508 -0.58 -0.35 28.09
CA TRP A 508 -1.80 -0.01 28.82
C TRP A 508 -2.97 -0.85 28.30
N LYS A 509 -4.13 -0.75 28.94
CA LYS A 509 -5.34 -1.50 28.57
C LYS A 509 -6.60 -0.66 28.75
N LEU A 510 -7.60 -0.95 27.94
CA LEU A 510 -8.95 -0.43 28.16
C LEU A 510 -9.56 -1.10 29.39
N ASP A 511 -10.11 -0.32 30.32
CA ASP A 511 -10.83 -0.87 31.46
C ASP A 511 -12.30 -1.18 31.11
N ALA A 512 -13.03 -1.76 32.07
CA ALA A 512 -14.41 -2.16 31.86
C ALA A 512 -15.34 -0.97 31.54
N ASP A 513 -15.00 0.23 32.02
CA ASP A 513 -15.77 1.44 31.74
C ASP A 513 -15.53 1.92 30.30
N ASP A 514 -14.27 1.93 29.87
CA ASP A 514 -13.90 2.27 28.48
C ASP A 514 -14.55 1.33 27.47
N GLN A 515 -14.47 0.03 27.73
CA GLN A 515 -15.07 -1.02 26.89
C GLN A 515 -16.60 -0.86 26.83
N ARG A 516 -17.25 -0.56 27.96
CA ARG A 516 -18.69 -0.32 28.00
C ARG A 516 -19.08 0.89 27.15
N GLN A 517 -18.38 2.02 27.29
CA GLN A 517 -18.64 3.23 26.51
C GLN A 517 -18.49 2.99 25.00
N ILE A 518 -17.45 2.26 24.58
CA ILE A 518 -17.28 1.87 23.18
C ILE A 518 -18.44 0.96 22.74
N GLN A 519 -18.76 -0.06 23.52
CA GLN A 519 -19.80 -1.04 23.17
C GLN A 519 -21.20 -0.41 23.05
N GLU A 520 -21.52 0.61 23.86
CA GLU A 520 -22.77 1.36 23.75
C GLU A 520 -22.94 2.01 22.37
N ILE A 521 -21.85 2.52 21.78
CA ILE A 521 -21.85 3.06 20.42
C ILE A 521 -21.93 1.93 19.39
N LEU A 522 -21.13 0.87 19.54
CA LEU A 522 -21.12 -0.27 18.61
C LEU A 522 -22.49 -0.97 18.54
N ASN A 523 -23.24 -1.05 19.64
CA ASN A 523 -24.59 -1.65 19.67
C ASN A 523 -25.62 -0.90 18.82
N ARG A 524 -25.34 0.35 18.45
CA ARG A 524 -26.20 1.18 17.59
C ARG A 524 -25.80 1.14 16.12
N SER A 525 -24.73 0.43 15.79
CA SER A 525 -24.29 0.23 14.42
C SER A 525 -25.15 -0.81 13.70
N ARG A 526 -24.93 -0.93 12.39
CA ARG A 526 -25.45 -1.96 11.50
C ARG A 526 -24.41 -3.06 11.27
N SER A 527 -23.53 -3.34 12.23
CA SER A 527 -22.46 -4.33 12.06
C SER A 527 -22.97 -5.72 11.66
N THR A 528 -24.14 -6.15 12.17
CA THR A 528 -24.78 -7.41 11.76
C THR A 528 -25.23 -7.37 10.30
N GLU A 529 -25.91 -6.29 9.88
CA GLU A 529 -26.34 -6.11 8.49
C GLU A 529 -25.14 -6.04 7.53
N MET A 530 -24.01 -5.47 7.97
CA MET A 530 -22.77 -5.48 7.19
C MET A 530 -22.25 -6.89 6.96
N PHE A 531 -22.28 -7.76 7.97
CA PHE A 531 -21.91 -9.17 7.79
C PHE A 531 -22.89 -9.90 6.85
N GLU A 532 -24.19 -9.65 6.98
CA GLU A 532 -25.20 -10.27 6.12
C GLU A 532 -25.12 -9.81 4.66
N SER A 533 -24.80 -8.53 4.43
CA SER A 533 -24.78 -7.92 3.09
C SER A 533 -23.42 -8.01 2.39
N LEU A 534 -22.32 -7.79 3.11
CA LEU A 534 -20.96 -7.84 2.56
C LEU A 534 -20.33 -9.23 2.69
N GLY A 535 -20.96 -10.12 3.46
CA GLY A 535 -20.41 -11.42 3.81
C GLY A 535 -19.33 -11.33 4.90
N ASP A 536 -18.61 -12.43 5.05
CA ASP A 536 -17.45 -12.52 5.92
C ASP A 536 -16.32 -11.56 5.47
N CYS A 537 -15.33 -11.34 6.32
CA CYS A 537 -14.21 -10.44 6.03
C CYS A 537 -13.24 -11.01 4.98
N GLY A 538 -12.60 -10.12 4.22
CA GLY A 538 -11.64 -10.46 3.16
C GLY A 538 -12.17 -10.18 1.74
N GLY A 539 -13.48 -10.00 1.57
CA GLY A 539 -14.07 -9.65 0.27
C GLY A 539 -13.87 -8.20 -0.17
N GLU A 540 -13.33 -7.33 0.68
CA GLU A 540 -13.33 -5.88 0.43
C GLU A 540 -12.18 -5.44 -0.48
N TYR A 541 -11.11 -6.24 -0.49
CA TYR A 541 -9.85 -5.98 -1.20
C TYR A 541 -9.56 -7.01 -2.31
N ARG A 542 -10.41 -8.03 -2.42
CA ARG A 542 -10.65 -8.73 -3.68
C ARG A 542 -11.61 -7.85 -4.48
#